data_AF-A0A7C1J7L2-F1
#
_entry.id   AF-A0A7C1J7L2-F1
#
_cell.length_a   1.000
_cell.length_b   1.000
_cell.length_c   1.000
_cell.angle_alpha   90.00
_cell.angle_beta   90.00
_cell.angle_gamma   90.00
#
_symmetry.space_group_name_H-M   'P 1'
#
loop_
_entity.id
_entity.type
_entity.pdbx_description
1 polymer ?
#
loop_
_entity_poly.entity_id
_entity_poly.type
_entity_poly.pdbx_seq_one_letter_code
_entity_poly.pdbx_strand_id
1 'polypeptide(L)'
;TTGAAVAIGEVIPELKGKLNGMAIRVPTPNVSLVDLVVELEKEATVEEINQSFKESSEGELKGILAYTEEPLVSIDFNGTFFSSIVDGLSTMVIEKRMVKVLAWYDNEMGYAMRIVDLLQYMKEKEK
;
A
#
# COMPACT_ATOMS: atom_id res chain seq x y z
N THR A 1 7.55 5.20 -17.51
CA THR A 1 7.67 5.99 -16.26
C THR A 1 6.27 6.21 -15.69
N THR A 2 6.13 6.42 -14.39
CA THR A 2 4.82 6.61 -13.74
C THR A 2 4.79 7.91 -12.95
N GLY A 3 3.70 8.67 -13.04
CA GLY A 3 3.48 9.89 -12.26
C GLY A 3 3.04 9.61 -10.81
N ALA A 4 2.60 8.38 -10.51
CA ALA A 4 2.06 8.04 -9.19
C ALA A 4 3.09 8.25 -8.06
N ALA A 5 4.36 7.89 -8.29
CA ALA A 5 5.42 8.11 -7.31
C ALA A 5 5.70 9.60 -7.05
N VAL A 6 5.58 10.45 -8.08
CA VAL A 6 5.74 11.91 -7.95
C VAL A 6 4.55 12.51 -7.20
N ALA A 7 3.34 12.01 -7.44
CA ALA A 7 2.12 12.47 -6.79
C ALA A 7 2.11 12.25 -5.27
N ILE A 8 2.86 11.25 -4.76
CA ILE A 8 2.97 11.03 -3.30
C ILE A 8 3.48 12.29 -2.59
N GLY A 9 4.41 13.03 -3.19
CA GLY A 9 4.93 14.28 -2.63
C GLY A 9 3.91 15.43 -2.61
N GLU A 10 2.78 15.31 -3.30
CA GLU A 10 1.69 16.30 -3.28
C GLU A 10 0.69 16.01 -2.16
N VAL A 11 0.37 14.73 -1.92
CA VAL A 11 -0.54 14.31 -0.84
C VAL A 11 0.14 14.16 0.52
N ILE A 12 1.44 13.85 0.54
CA ILE A 12 2.24 13.74 1.77
C ILE A 12 3.48 14.63 1.60
N PRO A 13 3.37 15.93 1.91
CA PRO A 13 4.43 16.92 1.65
C PRO A 13 5.79 16.56 2.28
N GLU A 14 5.80 15.86 3.40
CA GLU A 14 7.00 15.41 4.12
C GLU A 14 7.84 14.41 3.31
N LEU A 15 7.23 13.77 2.30
CA LEU A 15 7.86 12.80 1.38
C LEU A 15 8.25 13.42 0.04
N LYS A 16 8.03 14.72 -0.17
CA LYS A 16 8.37 15.40 -1.42
C LYS A 16 9.86 15.28 -1.74
N GLY A 17 10.17 14.71 -2.91
CA GLY A 17 11.53 14.48 -3.37
C GLY A 17 12.24 13.28 -2.71
N LYS A 18 11.59 12.57 -1.78
CA LYS A 18 12.15 11.38 -1.09
C LYS A 18 11.73 10.06 -1.73
N LEU A 19 10.67 10.06 -2.53
CA LEU A 19 10.17 8.87 -3.23
C LEU A 19 10.20 9.06 -4.74
N ASN A 20 10.51 7.98 -5.44
CA ASN A 20 10.49 7.88 -6.89
C ASN A 20 10.14 6.43 -7.28
N GLY A 21 9.79 6.19 -8.55
CA GLY A 21 9.42 4.85 -8.97
C GLY A 21 9.23 4.67 -10.46
N MET A 22 8.99 3.43 -10.83
CA MET A 22 8.59 3.01 -12.16
C MET A 22 7.42 2.04 -12.08
N ALA A 23 6.88 1.67 -13.24
CA ALA A 23 5.89 0.61 -13.33
C ALA A 23 6.28 -0.33 -14.47
N ILE A 24 6.11 -1.62 -14.23
CA ILE A 24 6.30 -2.69 -15.21
C ILE A 24 4.93 -3.31 -15.46
N ARG A 25 4.55 -3.45 -16.73
CA ARG A 25 3.32 -4.14 -17.11
C ARG A 25 3.62 -5.62 -17.30
N VAL A 26 2.75 -6.45 -16.75
CA VAL A 26 2.81 -7.92 -16.84
C VAL A 26 1.49 -8.43 -17.43
N PRO A 27 1.44 -9.64 -18.02
CA PRO A 27 0.23 -10.16 -18.66
C PRO A 27 -0.78 -10.72 -17.64
N THR A 28 -1.20 -9.91 -16.67
CA THR A 28 -2.31 -10.18 -15.75
C THR A 28 -3.46 -9.22 -16.05
N PRO A 29 -4.71 -9.71 -16.13
CA PRO A 29 -5.85 -8.86 -16.53
C PRO A 29 -6.26 -7.87 -15.45
N ASN A 30 -6.09 -8.25 -14.18
CA ASN A 30 -6.40 -7.42 -13.03
C ASN A 30 -5.47 -7.78 -11.86
N VAL A 31 -5.58 -7.00 -10.79
CA VAL A 31 -4.72 -7.01 -9.61
C VAL A 31 -3.30 -6.60 -9.92
N SER A 32 -2.80 -5.70 -9.10
CA SER A 32 -1.48 -5.14 -9.17
C SER A 32 -0.77 -5.26 -7.83
N LEU A 33 0.55 -5.07 -7.86
CA LEU A 33 1.41 -5.15 -6.69
C LEU A 33 2.26 -3.89 -6.61
N VAL A 34 2.33 -3.30 -5.42
CA VAL A 34 3.33 -2.28 -5.07
C VAL A 34 4.53 -3.01 -4.49
N ASP A 35 5.70 -2.67 -5.03
CA ASP A 35 6.99 -3.03 -4.47
C ASP A 35 7.65 -1.75 -3.93
N LEU A 36 7.61 -1.59 -2.61
CA LEU A 36 8.15 -0.43 -1.91
C LEU A 36 9.48 -0.77 -1.26
N VAL A 37 10.54 -0.09 -1.69
CA VAL A 37 11.86 -0.14 -1.05
C VAL A 37 12.18 1.24 -0.46
N VAL A 38 12.47 1.28 0.84
CA VAL A 38 12.73 2.52 1.58
C VAL A 38 13.87 2.35 2.59
N GLU A 39 14.58 3.43 2.86
CA GLU A 39 15.53 3.51 3.97
C GLU A 39 14.87 4.22 5.15
N LEU A 40 14.77 3.52 6.27
CA LEU A 40 14.21 4.04 7.51
C LEU A 40 15.24 4.88 8.27
N GLU A 41 14.78 5.89 9.01
CA GLU A 41 15.65 6.67 9.92
C GLU A 41 16.08 5.85 11.14
N LYS A 42 15.19 4.99 11.64
CA LYS A 42 15.42 4.11 12.79
C LYS A 42 15.64 2.68 12.33
N GLU A 43 16.43 1.93 13.09
CA GLU A 43 16.52 0.48 12.91
C GLU A 43 15.15 -0.17 13.17
N ALA A 44 14.81 -1.18 12.37
CA ALA A 44 13.62 -1.99 12.54
C ALA A 44 13.89 -3.45 12.16
N THR A 45 13.15 -4.38 12.76
CA THR A 45 13.10 -5.79 12.34
C THR A 45 11.88 -6.08 11.45
N VAL A 46 11.89 -7.23 10.79
CA VAL A 46 10.74 -7.70 9.97
C VAL A 46 9.47 -7.75 10.83
N GLU A 47 9.59 -8.24 12.06
CA GLU A 47 8.48 -8.39 13.00
C GLU A 47 7.91 -7.02 13.40
N GLU A 48 8.76 -6.04 13.68
CA GLU A 48 8.32 -4.68 14.04
C GLU A 48 7.59 -3.99 12.87
N ILE A 49 8.08 -4.17 11.65
CA ILE A 49 7.47 -3.63 10.43
C ILE A 49 6.10 -4.27 10.20
N ASN A 50 6.05 -5.61 10.23
CA ASN A 50 4.83 -6.37 10.04
C ASN A 50 3.78 -6.04 11.10
N GLN A 51 4.20 -5.94 12.37
CA GLN A 51 3.33 -5.55 13.47
C GLN A 51 2.77 -4.14 13.27
N SER A 52 3.58 -3.18 12.83
CA SER A 52 3.12 -1.82 12.54
C SER A 52 2.05 -1.79 11.43
N PHE A 53 2.22 -2.56 10.35
CA PHE A 53 1.20 -2.67 9.30
C PHE A 53 -0.07 -3.35 9.80
N LYS A 54 0.07 -4.42 10.58
CA LYS A 54 -1.06 -5.14 11.16
C LYS A 54 -1.89 -4.23 12.07
N GLU A 55 -1.24 -3.53 13.00
CA GLU A 55 -1.89 -2.56 13.90
C GLU A 55 -2.59 -1.44 13.12
N SER A 56 -1.94 -0.88 12.10
CA SER A 56 -2.53 0.17 11.24
C SER A 56 -3.78 -0.35 10.50
N SER A 57 -3.73 -1.59 10.00
CA SER A 57 -4.85 -2.24 9.30
C SER A 57 -6.04 -2.56 10.20
N GLU A 58 -5.80 -2.81 11.49
CA GLU A 58 -6.84 -3.08 12.48
C GLU A 58 -7.35 -1.80 13.18
N GLY A 59 -6.57 -0.71 13.08
CA GLY A 59 -6.81 0.59 13.71
C GLY A 59 -7.22 1.68 12.73
N GLU A 60 -6.38 2.70 12.60
CA GLU A 60 -6.70 3.95 11.87
C GLU A 60 -6.98 3.77 10.38
N LEU A 61 -6.41 2.73 9.75
CA LEU A 61 -6.61 2.44 8.33
C LEU A 61 -7.55 1.27 8.09
N LYS A 62 -8.35 0.88 9.10
CA LYS A 62 -9.31 -0.21 8.97
C LYS A 62 -10.29 0.01 7.81
N GLY A 63 -10.38 -0.98 6.92
CA GLY A 63 -11.20 -0.92 5.71
C GLY A 63 -10.50 -0.27 4.50
N ILE A 64 -9.34 0.36 4.71
CA ILE A 64 -8.50 0.94 3.65
C ILE A 64 -7.26 0.07 3.44
N LEU A 65 -6.55 -0.27 4.53
CA LEU A 65 -5.39 -1.14 4.57
C LEU A 65 -5.81 -2.50 5.16
N ALA A 66 -5.29 -3.57 4.59
CA ALA A 66 -5.33 -4.91 5.17
C ALA A 66 -3.91 -5.49 5.28
N TYR A 67 -3.76 -6.54 6.09
CA TYR A 67 -2.52 -7.27 6.31
C TYR A 67 -2.81 -8.77 6.24
N THR A 68 -1.93 -9.54 5.61
CA THR A 68 -2.05 -11.01 5.54
C THR A 68 -0.69 -11.69 5.64
N GLU A 69 -0.69 -12.88 6.24
CA GLU A 69 0.45 -13.82 6.29
C GLU A 69 0.09 -15.14 5.58
N GLU A 70 -0.97 -15.14 4.80
CA GLU A 70 -1.35 -16.30 3.99
C GLU A 70 -0.53 -16.35 2.69
N PRO A 71 -0.12 -17.54 2.22
CA PRO A 71 0.68 -17.69 1.01
C PRO A 71 -0.19 -17.55 -0.25
N LEU A 72 -0.66 -16.32 -0.50
CA LEU A 72 -1.58 -15.96 -1.57
C LEU A 72 -0.86 -15.48 -2.84
N VAL A 73 -1.60 -15.41 -3.93
CA VAL A 73 -1.16 -14.87 -5.22
C VAL A 73 -2.14 -13.84 -5.77
N SER A 74 -1.78 -13.15 -6.85
CA SER A 74 -2.57 -12.04 -7.43
C SER A 74 -4.09 -12.29 -7.52
N ILE A 75 -4.53 -13.46 -8.00
CA ILE A 75 -5.96 -13.73 -8.21
C ILE A 75 -6.77 -13.76 -6.91
N ASP A 76 -6.14 -14.08 -5.79
CA ASP A 76 -6.80 -14.16 -4.48
C ASP A 76 -7.26 -12.78 -3.97
N PHE A 77 -6.67 -11.70 -4.52
CA PHE A 77 -7.02 -10.31 -4.19
C PHE A 77 -8.02 -9.68 -5.17
N ASN A 78 -8.45 -10.41 -6.20
CA ASN A 78 -9.38 -9.90 -7.19
C ASN A 78 -10.79 -9.70 -6.58
N GLY A 79 -11.37 -8.52 -6.77
CA GLY A 79 -12.64 -8.12 -6.18
C GLY A 79 -12.55 -7.61 -4.74
N THR A 80 -11.34 -7.46 -4.19
CA THR A 80 -11.16 -6.86 -2.85
C THR A 80 -11.42 -5.35 -2.89
N PHE A 81 -11.98 -4.82 -1.80
CA PHE A 81 -12.30 -3.39 -1.66
C PHE A 81 -11.20 -2.58 -0.96
N PHE A 82 -10.13 -3.21 -0.49
CA PHE A 82 -9.03 -2.53 0.18
C PHE A 82 -8.18 -1.75 -0.83
N SER A 83 -7.59 -0.64 -0.40
CA SER A 83 -6.65 0.12 -1.24
C SER A 83 -5.28 -0.53 -1.29
N SER A 84 -4.93 -1.27 -0.25
CA SER A 84 -3.63 -1.91 -0.08
C SER A 84 -3.76 -3.09 0.87
N ILE A 85 -3.16 -4.22 0.53
CA ILE A 85 -3.13 -5.44 1.32
C ILE A 85 -1.67 -5.86 1.46
N VAL A 86 -1.09 -5.66 2.63
CA VAL A 86 0.33 -5.94 2.90
C VAL A 86 0.56 -7.44 2.98
N ASP A 87 1.55 -7.92 2.23
CA ASP A 87 2.03 -9.30 2.24
C ASP A 87 3.14 -9.44 3.27
N GLY A 88 2.78 -9.90 4.47
CA GLY A 88 3.69 -10.01 5.61
C GLY A 88 4.78 -11.07 5.44
N LEU A 89 4.56 -12.08 4.58
CA LEU A 89 5.55 -13.11 4.27
C LEU A 89 6.68 -12.56 3.38
N SER A 90 6.42 -11.46 2.67
CA SER A 90 7.34 -10.87 1.70
C SER A 90 8.15 -9.70 2.24
N THR A 91 7.96 -9.29 3.50
CA THR A 91 8.72 -8.21 4.13
C THR A 91 10.18 -8.60 4.29
N MET A 92 11.09 -7.72 3.85
CA MET A 92 12.54 -7.95 3.95
C MET A 92 13.23 -6.74 4.56
N VAL A 93 14.31 -7.00 5.31
CA VAL A 93 15.14 -5.96 5.91
C VAL A 93 16.62 -6.27 5.69
N ILE A 94 17.37 -5.30 5.20
CA ILE A 94 18.84 -5.34 5.07
C ILE A 94 19.43 -4.24 5.95
N GLU A 95 20.49 -4.58 6.68
CA GLU A 95 21.21 -3.65 7.58
C GLU A 95 20.28 -2.92 8.57
N LYS A 96 19.16 -3.56 8.93
CA LYS A 96 18.10 -3.07 9.82
C LYS A 96 17.41 -1.76 9.39
N ARG A 97 17.79 -1.15 8.27
CA ARG A 97 17.27 0.16 7.85
C ARG A 97 16.74 0.17 6.42
N MET A 98 17.28 -0.66 5.53
CA MET A 98 16.75 -0.81 4.18
C MET A 98 15.63 -1.85 4.19
N VAL A 99 14.41 -1.40 3.96
CA VAL A 99 13.20 -2.20 4.07
C VAL A 99 12.56 -2.36 2.71
N LYS A 100 12.08 -3.57 2.43
CA LYS A 100 11.22 -3.89 1.30
C LYS A 100 9.89 -4.40 1.81
N VAL A 101 8.80 -3.85 1.30
CA VAL A 101 7.42 -4.28 1.59
C VAL A 101 6.68 -4.46 0.27
N LEU A 102 5.92 -5.55 0.18
CA LEU A 102 5.02 -5.82 -0.94
C LEU A 102 3.59 -5.61 -0.48
N ALA A 103 2.78 -4.95 -1.32
CA ALA A 103 1.37 -4.75 -1.05
C ALA A 103 0.51 -4.94 -2.30
N TRP A 104 -0.47 -5.81 -2.21
CA TRP A 104 -1.43 -6.12 -3.26
C TRP A 104 -2.57 -5.11 -3.29
N TYR A 105 -3.12 -4.88 -4.47
CA TYR A 105 -4.34 -4.10 -4.62
C TYR A 105 -5.08 -4.52 -5.90
N ASP A 106 -6.40 -4.64 -5.79
CA ASP A 106 -7.24 -4.62 -6.97
C ASP A 106 -7.27 -3.19 -7.52
N ASN A 107 -6.56 -2.97 -8.63
CA ASN A 107 -6.42 -1.65 -9.26
C ASN A 107 -7.74 -1.11 -9.83
N GLU A 108 -8.78 -1.92 -9.97
CA GLU A 108 -10.12 -1.47 -10.37
C GLU A 108 -11.00 -1.29 -9.13
N MET A 109 -11.18 -2.35 -8.35
CA MET A 109 -12.19 -2.41 -7.30
C MET A 109 -11.82 -1.58 -6.06
N GLY A 110 -10.58 -1.69 -5.60
CA GLY A 110 -10.09 -0.92 -4.46
C GLY A 110 -10.15 0.59 -4.74
N TYR A 111 -9.75 1.00 -5.95
CA TYR A 111 -9.80 2.41 -6.37
C TYR A 111 -11.24 2.92 -6.53
N ALA A 112 -12.11 2.14 -7.17
CA ALA A 112 -13.52 2.50 -7.31
C ALA A 112 -14.20 2.71 -5.95
N MET A 113 -13.89 1.85 -4.96
CA MET A 113 -14.41 2.03 -3.60
C MET A 113 -13.91 3.32 -2.95
N ARG A 114 -12.64 3.70 -3.15
CA ARG A 114 -12.11 4.99 -2.65
C ARG A 114 -12.79 6.21 -3.25
N ILE A 115 -13.23 6.13 -4.51
CA ILE A 115 -14.04 7.20 -5.11
C ILE A 115 -15.37 7.33 -4.38
N VAL A 116 -16.04 6.22 -4.08
CA VAL A 116 -17.31 6.23 -3.33
C VAL A 116 -17.11 6.80 -1.93
N ASP A 117 -16.06 6.37 -1.22
CA ASP A 117 -15.71 6.88 0.10
C ASP A 117 -15.44 8.39 0.08
N LEU A 118 -14.70 8.87 -0.93
CA LEU A 118 -14.40 10.30 -1.10
C LEU A 118 -15.66 11.12 -1.35
N LEU A 119 -16.58 10.64 -2.19
CA LEU A 119 -17.85 11.32 -2.45
C LEU A 119 -18.69 11.44 -1.18
N GLN A 120 -18.72 10.37 -0.37
CA GLN A 120 -19.42 10.39 0.92
C GLN A 120 -18.77 11.39 1.89
N TYR A 121 -17.44 11.39 1.98
CA TYR A 121 -16.69 12.34 2.79
C TYR A 121 -16.96 13.79 2.38
N MET A 122 -16.91 14.11 1.09
CA MET A 122 -17.18 15.46 0.57
C MET A 122 -18.60 15.92 0.93
N LYS A 123 -19.60 15.04 0.75
CA LYS A 123 -20.98 15.32 1.13
C LYS A 123 -21.16 15.59 2.63
N GLU A 124 -20.40 14.90 3.47
CA GLU A 124 -20.42 15.14 4.92
C GLU A 124 -19.75 16.46 5.31
N LYS A 125 -18.74 16.91 4.54
CA LYS A 125 -18.06 18.20 4.74
C LYS A 125 -18.80 19.42 4.18
N GLU A 126 -19.71 19.21 3.24
CA GLU A 126 -20.56 20.28 2.68
C GLU A 126 -21.74 20.66 3.60
N LYS A 127 -22.04 19.83 4.62
CA LYS A 127 -23.03 20.13 5.66
C LYS A 127 -22.41 20.90 6.82
#